data_AF-A0A7X9HPK0-F1
#
_entry.id   AF-A0A7X9HPK0-F1
#
_cell.length_a   1.000
_cell.length_b   1.000
_cell.length_c   1.000
_cell.angle_alpha   90.00
_cell.angle_beta   90.00
_cell.angle_gamma   90.00
#
_symmetry.space_group_name_H-M   'P 1'
#
loop_
_entity.id
_entity.type
_entity.pdbx_description
1 polymer ?
#
loop_
_entity_poly.entity_id
_entity_poly.type
_entity_poly.pdbx_seq_one_letter_code
_entity_poly.pdbx_strand_id
1 'polypeptide(L)' 'MQVKIIAHPNSKKPRIEEDLLGTLHVYVGSPPLEGRANKETRDSLAKHFNIPRSGVILLSGQKT' A
#
# COMPACT_ATOMS: atom_id res chain seq x y z
N MET A 1 -12.63 4.49 8.57
CA MET A 1 -11.60 3.66 9.23
C MET A 1 -10.23 4.17 8.83
N GLN A 2 -9.28 4.23 9.77
CA GLN A 2 -7.87 4.55 9.47
C GLN A 2 -7.03 3.34 9.84
N VAL A 3 -6.13 2.93 8.95
CA VAL A 3 -5.18 1.83 9.17
C VAL A 3 -3.76 2.36 8.97
N LYS A 4 -2.82 1.89 9.79
CA LYS A 4 -1.40 2.12 9.56
C LYS A 4 -0.83 0.94 8.81
N ILE A 5 -0.04 1.23 7.78
CA ILE A 5 0.57 0.22 6.90
C ILE A 5 2.06 0.51 6.76
N ILE A 6 2.81 -0.52 6.39
CA ILE A 6 4.22 -0.39 5.99
C ILE A 6 4.33 -0.75 4.51
N ALA A 7 4.74 0.21 3.68
CA ALA A 7 4.94 0.00 2.26
C ALA A 7 6.38 -0.45 1.97
N HIS A 8 6.53 -1.54 1.22
CA HIS A 8 7.80 -2.12 0.80
C HIS A 8 7.91 -2.05 -0.74
N PRO A 9 8.46 -0.96 -1.30
CA PRO A 9 8.61 -0.81 -2.74
C PRO A 9 9.73 -1.68 -3.30
N ASN A 10 9.80 -1.81 -4.63
CA ASN A 10 10.76 -2.67 -5.34
C ASN A 10 10.71 -4.15 -4.92
N SER A 11 9.56 -4.62 -4.45
CA SER A 11 9.39 -6.03 -4.10
C SER A 11 9.33 -6.88 -5.36
N LYS A 12 10.18 -7.92 -5.42
CA LYS A 12 10.13 -8.94 -6.49
C LYS A 12 8.84 -9.78 -6.44
N LYS A 13 8.16 -9.81 -5.29
CA LYS A 13 6.93 -10.57 -5.05
C LYS A 13 5.90 -9.67 -4.37
N PRO A 14 5.10 -8.93 -5.15
CA PRO A 14 4.03 -8.09 -4.61
C PRO A 14 3.01 -8.92 -3.84
N ARG A 15 2.65 -8.46 -2.64
CA ARG A 15 1.73 -9.16 -1.72
C ARG A 15 1.32 -8.24 -0.58
N ILE A 16 0.29 -8.64 0.15
CA ILE A 16 -0.11 -8.02 1.40
C ILE A 16 -0.02 -9.08 2.48
N GLU A 17 0.67 -8.76 3.57
CA GLU A 17 0.82 -9.60 4.75
C GLU A 17 0.34 -8.83 5.98
N GLU A 18 -0.29 -9.51 6.92
CA GLU A 18 -0.63 -8.95 8.22
C GLU A 18 0.33 -9.55 9.24
N ASP A 19 0.96 -8.71 10.06
CA ASP A 19 1.84 -9.17 11.13
C ASP A 19 1.04 -9.62 12.37
N LEU A 20 1.74 -10.15 13.37
CA LEU A 20 1.16 -10.64 14.62
C LEU A 20 0.50 -9.52 15.47
N LEU A 21 0.77 -8.25 15.15
CA LEU A 21 0.25 -7.07 15.83
C LEU A 21 -0.88 -6.39 15.03
N GLY A 22 -1.29 -6.96 13.90
CA GLY A 22 -2.32 -6.42 13.02
C GLY A 22 -1.83 -5.30 12.09
N THR A 23 -0.51 -5.11 11.94
CA THR A 23 0.06 -4.16 10.98
C THR A 23 0.06 -4.79 9.59
N LEU A 24 -0.47 -4.05 8.62
CA LEU A 24 -0.48 -4.46 7.22
C LEU A 24 0.84 -4.07 6.53
N HIS A 25 1.56 -5.07 6.04
CA HIS A 25 2.74 -4.94 5.21
C HIS A 25 2.34 -5.05 3.73
N VAL A 26 2.55 -3.98 2.97
CA VAL A 26 2.17 -3.89 1.55
C VAL A 26 3.42 -3.89 0.70
N TYR A 27 3.68 -5.01 0.05
CA TYR A 27 4.80 -5.18 -0.88
C TYR A 27 4.35 -4.84 -2.29
N VAL A 28 5.00 -3.85 -2.91
CA VAL A 28 4.69 -3.39 -4.28
C VAL A 28 5.91 -3.49 -5.18
N GLY A 29 5.69 -3.81 -6.45
CA GLY A 29 6.77 -3.95 -7.43
C GLY A 29 7.31 -2.60 -7.91
N SER A 30 6.45 -1.58 -7.95
CA SER A 30 6.82 -0.25 -8.43
C SER A 30 7.90 0.41 -7.57
N PRO A 31 8.81 1.15 -8.20
CA PRO A 31 9.79 1.94 -7.48
C PRO A 31 9.14 3.14 -6.78
N PRO A 32 9.77 3.69 -5.73
CA PRO A 32 9.31 4.89 -5.03
C PRO A 32 9.66 6.18 -5.81
N LEU A 33 9.52 6.14 -7.14
CA LEU A 33 9.78 7.26 -8.03
C LEU A 33 8.45 7.80 -8.56
N GLU A 34 8.27 9.12 -8.53
CA GLU A 34 7.09 9.81 -9.09
C GLU A 34 5.75 9.30 -8.52
N GLY A 35 5.77 8.86 -7.26
CA GLY A 35 4.61 8.29 -6.59
C GLY A 35 4.10 6.97 -7.18
N ARG A 36 4.88 6.26 -8.00
CA ARG A 36 4.48 4.96 -8.59
C ARG A 36 4.18 3.93 -7.51
N ALA A 37 5.08 3.74 -6.53
CA ALA A 37 4.84 2.88 -5.38
C ALA A 37 3.57 3.26 -4.60
N ASN A 38 3.29 4.56 -4.43
CA ASN A 38 2.10 5.03 -3.72
C ASN A 38 0.81 4.69 -4.48
N LYS A 39 0.82 4.87 -5.81
CA LYS A 39 -0.29 4.49 -6.69
C LYS A 39 -0.57 3.00 -6.62
N GLU A 40 0.46 2.16 -6.75
CA GLU A 40 0.32 0.71 -6.65
C GLU A 40 -0.12 0.27 -5.25
N THR A 41 0.41 0.89 -4.19
CA THR A 41 0.01 0.60 -2.80
C THR A 41 -1.48 0.84 -2.60
N ARG A 42 -2.00 1.98 -3.09
CA ARG A 42 -3.43 2.30 -3.06
C ARG A 42 -4.26 1.23 -3.79
N ASP A 43 -3.77 0.76 -4.94
CA ASP A 43 -4.48 -0.19 -5.78
C ASP A 43 -4.52 -1.58 -5.14
N SER A 44 -3.42 -2.00 -4.54
CA SER A 44 -3.31 -3.24 -3.76
C SER A 44 -4.23 -3.22 -2.54
N LEU A 45 -4.29 -2.10 -1.81
CA LEU A 45 -5.20 -1.94 -0.67
C LEU A 45 -6.67 -1.95 -1.09
N ALA A 46 -7.01 -1.26 -2.18
CA ALA A 46 -8.38 -1.24 -2.71
C ALA A 46 -8.86 -2.66 -3.08
N LYS A 47 -7.99 -3.45 -3.71
CA LYS A 47 -8.26 -4.86 -4.02
C LYS A 47 -8.39 -5.71 -2.74
N HIS A 48 -7.49 -5.54 -1.78
CA HIS A 48 -7.50 -6.31 -0.53
C HIS A 48 -8.78 -6.10 0.28
N PHE A 49 -9.26 -4.85 0.37
CA PHE A 49 -10.51 -4.53 1.06
C PHE A 49 -11.76 -4.64 0.18
N ASN A 50 -11.61 -5.04 -1.09
CA ASN A 50 -12.70 -5.15 -2.07
C ASN A 50 -13.53 -3.86 -2.20
N ILE A 51 -12.86 -2.71 -2.27
CA ILE A 51 -13.48 -1.39 -2.42
C ILE A 51 -12.96 -0.66 -3.67
N PRO A 52 -13.69 0.34 -4.19
CA PRO A 52 -13.19 1.18 -5.27
C PRO A 52 -11.90 1.91 -4.89
N ARG A 53 -11.06 2.18 -5.88
CA ARG A 53 -9.81 2.95 -5.73
C ARG A 53 -10.02 4.32 -5.07
N SER A 54 -11.15 4.97 -5.35
CA SER A 54 -11.54 6.24 -4.75
C SER A 54 -11.83 6.16 -3.25
N GLY A 55 -12.12 4.96 -2.73
CA GLY A 55 -12.32 4.69 -1.32
C GLY A 55 -11.02 4.56 -0.51
N VAL A 56 -9.85 4.60 -1.15
CA VAL A 56 -8.55 4.55 -0.49
C VAL A 56 -7.81 5.87 -0.67
N ILE A 57 -7.51 6.52 0.46
CA ILE A 57 -6.78 7.79 0.51
C ILE A 57 -5.55 7.61 1.40
N LEU A 58 -4.37 7.97 0.87
CA LEU A 58 -3.14 8.02 1.65
C LEU A 58 -3.08 9.35 2.40
N LEU A 59 -3.19 9.30 3.73
CA LEU A 59 -3.24 10.51 4.57
C LEU A 59 -1.84 11.06 4.88
N SER A 60 -0.83 10.19 4.99
CA SER A 60 0.54 10.54 5.33
C SER A 60 1.52 9.50 4.78
N GLY A 61 2.83 9.75 4.93
CA GLY A 61 3.90 8.84 4.47
C GLY A 61 4.27 8.99 2.98
N GLN A 62 3.45 9.67 2.19
CA GLN A 62 3.88 10.17 0.88
C GLN A 62 4.85 11.34 1.11
N LYS A 63 6.13 11.16 0.78
CA LYS A 63 7.04 12.29 0.56
C LYS A 63 7.05 12.57 -0.94
N THR A 64 6.72 13.82 -1.29
CA THR A 64 6.80 14.34 -2.66
C THR A 64 8.24 14.39 -3.13
#